data_AF-A0A075FSF6-F1
#
_entry.id   AF-A0A075FSF6-F1
#
_cell.length_a   1.000
_cell.length_b   1.000
_cell.length_c   1.000
_cell.angle_alpha   90.00
_cell.angle_beta   90.00
_cell.angle_gamma   90.00
#
_symmetry.space_group_name_H-M   'P 1'
#
loop_
_entity.id
_entity.type
_entity.pdbx_description
1 polymer ?
#
loop_
_entity_poly.entity_id
_entity_poly.type
_entity_poly.pdbx_seq_one_letter_code
_entity_poly.pdbx_strand_id
1 'polypeptide(L)'
;MVRLRYLTPSILAVCVVSIIPFVSAYDFTESDFTIPNWIKNNAGWWADDQIDDSSFVIGLQWLISNDIITLPTTEQGVGDGENVIPSWVKNSAGWWADDEIHDVTFVAAIRYLIGEGIIIIEQEVEEVIGQVEEAEETSGCTFKGLPVPCPDVKEIAEISDFQMKVNSNDCFYCVAWGYVGEKFHIQIETFDEIGMRHIDGVTITAKIVSKDGELRHNFGTVTTEEGIYNGHIIIPSMDWYAENILSVTGEYDGVEKIIEKEFNVFRGKSGGGGITVSGASDCANVPPVSVKDDHPRPQAIAFSPNGLKMFVTSNTDSGDSIDHYDLTGPYCIATGTFVNGTTIETEEATPTGMAFSPDGKRMFIAGKHGDEVNQYNMDVPFTPSDATHVFAFAISDDQEDNPEGIAFNTQGTKMYITGASGDRVNEYDLVTPFEVSSASFAFSLDVSSQEAKPTDITFNNQGTKMFIVGSGGKEVNEYKLATPFVISSASHEYAFSVSAQETNPRGIAFDGSGKKMFIIGFAGKDVNVYQLTTPFTVSSATFVS
;
A
#
# COMPACT_ATOMS: atom_id res chain seq x y z
N MET A 1 -4.85 62.07 -34.58
CA MET A 1 -3.83 61.40 -33.75
C MET A 1 -4.51 61.02 -32.43
N VAL A 2 -4.16 59.88 -31.86
CA VAL A 2 -4.68 59.25 -30.62
C VAL A 2 -5.70 58.11 -30.83
N ARG A 3 -5.38 57.04 -30.11
CA ARG A 3 -5.81 55.63 -30.15
C ARG A 3 -7.17 55.38 -29.49
N LEU A 4 -7.93 54.38 -29.99
CA LEU A 4 -8.84 53.52 -29.23
C LEU A 4 -8.33 52.08 -29.43
N ARG A 5 -7.67 51.41 -28.49
CA ARG A 5 -8.13 50.73 -27.26
C ARG A 5 -9.26 49.71 -27.49
N TYR A 6 -8.85 48.44 -27.31
CA TYR A 6 -9.59 47.19 -27.35
C TYR A 6 -10.75 47.11 -26.35
N LEU A 7 -11.83 46.45 -26.77
CA LEU A 7 -12.75 45.66 -25.94
C LEU A 7 -13.14 44.41 -26.76
N THR A 8 -12.86 43.24 -26.20
CA THR A 8 -13.27 41.92 -26.72
C THR A 8 -14.78 41.71 -26.53
N PRO A 9 -15.40 40.84 -27.35
CA PRO A 9 -16.17 39.77 -26.74
C PRO A 9 -16.08 38.41 -27.44
N SER A 10 -16.19 37.38 -26.60
CA SER A 10 -16.88 36.09 -26.81
C SER A 10 -16.40 35.16 -27.92
N ILE A 11 -15.68 34.11 -27.50
CA ILE A 11 -15.47 32.89 -28.28
C ILE A 11 -16.76 32.07 -28.25
N LEU A 12 -17.36 31.91 -29.43
CA LEU A 12 -18.37 30.91 -29.76
C LEU A 12 -17.80 29.51 -29.45
N ALA A 13 -18.51 28.73 -28.63
CA ALA A 13 -18.29 27.30 -28.54
C ALA A 13 -18.71 26.66 -29.87
N VAL A 14 -17.74 26.12 -30.62
CA VAL A 14 -17.99 25.25 -31.77
C VAL A 14 -18.16 23.84 -31.23
N CYS A 15 -19.42 23.39 -31.12
CA CYS A 15 -19.74 21.98 -30.92
C CYS A 15 -19.40 21.21 -32.20
N VAL A 16 -18.30 20.45 -32.18
CA VAL A 16 -18.03 19.43 -33.20
C VAL A 16 -18.90 18.23 -32.86
N VAL A 17 -19.99 18.05 -33.62
CA VAL A 17 -20.79 16.83 -33.61
C VAL A 17 -19.93 15.74 -34.26
N SER A 18 -19.32 14.90 -33.44
CA SER A 18 -18.61 13.71 -33.92
C SER A 18 -19.64 12.64 -34.29
N ILE A 19 -19.55 12.16 -35.53
CA ILE A 19 -20.47 11.23 -36.16
C ILE A 19 -20.04 9.82 -35.75
N ILE A 20 -20.51 9.34 -34.60
CA ILE A 20 -20.32 7.93 -34.21
C ILE A 20 -21.37 7.11 -34.97
N PRO A 21 -21.00 6.08 -35.75
CA PRO A 21 -21.98 5.16 -36.30
C PRO A 21 -22.68 4.46 -35.14
N PHE A 22 -23.99 4.64 -35.05
CA PHE A 22 -24.83 4.01 -34.03
C PHE A 22 -24.84 2.50 -34.31
N VAL A 23 -23.92 1.77 -33.68
CA VAL A 23 -23.91 0.30 -33.71
C VAL A 23 -25.18 -0.13 -32.97
N SER A 24 -26.10 -0.74 -33.73
CA SER A 24 -27.40 -1.17 -33.24
C SER A 24 -27.21 -2.10 -32.04
N ALA A 25 -27.73 -1.68 -30.88
CA ALA A 25 -27.65 -2.42 -29.63
C ALA A 25 -28.21 -3.85 -29.80
N TYR A 26 -27.34 -4.83 -29.57
CA TYR A 26 -27.72 -6.20 -29.27
C TYR A 26 -27.54 -6.36 -27.75
N ASP A 27 -28.57 -6.90 -27.07
CA ASP A 27 -28.64 -7.00 -25.60
C ASP A 27 -27.43 -7.73 -25.02
N PHE A 28 -26.56 -7.00 -24.31
CA PHE A 28 -25.56 -7.53 -23.38
C PHE A 28 -25.92 -7.08 -21.97
N THR A 29 -25.99 -8.01 -21.03
CA THR A 29 -26.14 -7.71 -19.59
C THR A 29 -24.76 -7.57 -18.94
N GLU A 30 -24.57 -6.59 -18.06
CA GLU A 30 -23.33 -6.35 -17.28
C GLU A 30 -22.83 -7.55 -16.44
N SER A 31 -23.62 -8.62 -16.34
CA SER A 31 -23.32 -9.79 -15.51
C SER A 31 -22.28 -10.74 -16.08
N ASP A 32 -21.95 -10.65 -17.37
CA ASP A 32 -21.28 -11.74 -18.07
C ASP A 32 -19.79 -11.51 -18.33
N PHE A 33 -19.23 -10.37 -17.90
CA PHE A 33 -17.81 -10.11 -18.12
C PHE A 33 -17.27 -9.00 -17.20
N THR A 34 -16.11 -9.24 -16.57
CA THR A 34 -15.36 -8.22 -15.83
C THR A 34 -13.95 -8.15 -16.40
N ILE A 35 -13.58 -7.01 -16.97
CA ILE A 35 -12.21 -6.79 -17.44
C ILE A 35 -11.35 -6.38 -16.23
N PRO A 36 -10.27 -7.10 -15.90
CA PRO A 36 -9.35 -6.65 -14.86
C PRO A 36 -8.84 -5.22 -15.13
N ASN A 37 -8.91 -4.36 -14.11
CA ASN A 37 -8.56 -2.93 -14.22
C ASN A 37 -7.14 -2.67 -14.77
N TRP A 38 -6.22 -3.60 -14.59
CA TRP A 38 -4.86 -3.45 -15.13
C TRP A 38 -4.81 -3.44 -16.66
N ILE A 39 -5.83 -3.98 -17.34
CA ILE A 39 -5.90 -4.01 -18.81
C ILE A 39 -6.27 -2.63 -19.37
N LYS A 40 -7.03 -1.83 -18.60
CA LYS A 40 -7.37 -0.43 -18.96
C LYS A 40 -6.11 0.44 -19.09
N ASN A 41 -5.05 0.13 -18.34
CA ASN A 41 -3.77 0.84 -18.46
C ASN A 41 -3.15 0.71 -19.86
N ASN A 42 -3.27 -0.47 -20.50
CA ASN A 42 -2.75 -0.70 -21.84
C ASN A 42 -3.55 0.09 -22.90
N ALA A 43 -4.86 0.23 -22.71
CA ALA A 43 -5.70 1.07 -23.56
C ALA A 43 -5.39 2.58 -23.39
N GLY A 44 -5.10 3.02 -22.17
CA GLY A 44 -4.65 4.39 -21.88
C GLY A 44 -3.30 4.70 -22.53
N TRP A 45 -2.32 3.79 -22.40
CA TRP A 45 -1.02 3.94 -23.07
C TRP A 45 -1.14 3.97 -24.59
N TRP A 46 -2.07 3.22 -25.17
CA TRP A 46 -2.31 3.25 -26.61
C TRP A 46 -3.03 4.53 -27.08
N ALA A 47 -3.96 5.05 -26.27
CA ALA A 47 -4.64 6.31 -26.55
C ALA A 47 -3.71 7.53 -26.45
N ASP A 48 -2.73 7.48 -25.54
CA ASP A 48 -1.71 8.51 -25.33
C ASP A 48 -0.51 8.41 -26.29
N ASP A 49 -0.58 7.52 -27.30
CA ASP A 49 0.52 7.22 -28.24
C ASP A 49 1.82 6.76 -27.53
N GLN A 50 1.73 6.22 -26.31
CA GLN A 50 2.85 5.65 -25.57
C GLN A 50 3.19 4.23 -26.05
N ILE A 51 2.22 3.52 -26.61
CA ILE A 51 2.42 2.27 -27.36
C ILE A 51 1.78 2.38 -28.75
N ASP A 52 2.33 1.67 -29.73
CA ASP A 52 1.85 1.69 -31.11
C ASP A 52 0.69 0.73 -31.37
N ASP A 53 0.06 0.86 -32.55
CA ASP A 53 -1.10 0.07 -32.96
C ASP A 53 -0.82 -1.43 -32.97
N SER A 54 0.40 -1.82 -33.37
CA SER A 54 0.85 -3.21 -33.36
C SER A 54 0.99 -3.77 -31.96
N SER A 55 1.60 -3.03 -31.04
CA SER A 55 1.79 -3.43 -29.64
C SER A 55 0.45 -3.60 -28.93
N PHE A 56 -0.49 -2.69 -29.21
CA PHE A 56 -1.84 -2.79 -28.68
C PHE A 56 -2.59 -4.01 -29.22
N VAL A 57 -2.51 -4.28 -30.53
CA VAL A 57 -3.13 -5.47 -31.15
C VAL A 57 -2.53 -6.78 -30.64
N ILE A 58 -1.20 -6.86 -30.49
CA ILE A 58 -0.53 -8.05 -29.93
C ILE A 58 -0.96 -8.29 -28.48
N GLY A 59 -1.02 -7.23 -27.66
CA GLY A 59 -1.53 -7.33 -26.29
C GLY A 59 -2.98 -7.82 -26.26
N LEU A 60 -3.83 -7.31 -27.14
CA LEU A 60 -5.22 -7.74 -27.26
C LEU A 60 -5.36 -9.20 -27.74
N GLN A 61 -4.56 -9.62 -28.73
CA GLN A 61 -4.50 -11.01 -29.19
C GLN A 61 -4.10 -11.95 -28.04
N TRP A 62 -3.08 -11.58 -27.26
CA TRP A 62 -2.64 -12.36 -26.11
C TRP A 62 -3.74 -12.49 -25.05
N LEU A 63 -4.45 -11.40 -24.75
CA LEU A 63 -5.55 -11.39 -23.79
C LEU A 63 -6.71 -12.30 -24.22
N ILE A 64 -6.99 -12.36 -25.52
CA ILE A 64 -8.02 -13.24 -26.10
C ILE A 64 -7.54 -14.70 -26.09
N SER A 65 -6.30 -14.98 -26.49
CA SER A 65 -5.73 -16.34 -26.51
C SER A 65 -5.57 -16.95 -25.11
N ASN A 66 -5.46 -16.13 -24.06
CA ASN A 66 -5.36 -16.60 -22.67
C ASN A 66 -6.72 -16.59 -21.93
N ASP A 67 -7.85 -16.43 -22.65
CA ASP A 67 -9.21 -16.37 -22.08
C ASP A 67 -9.41 -15.27 -21.01
N ILE A 68 -8.54 -14.25 -20.99
CA ILE A 68 -8.65 -13.09 -20.09
C ILE A 68 -9.74 -12.14 -20.61
N ILE A 69 -9.85 -12.01 -21.93
CA ILE A 69 -10.99 -11.36 -22.59
C ILE A 69 -11.70 -12.36 -23.49
N THR A 70 -12.96 -12.67 -23.17
CA THR A 70 -13.78 -13.56 -23.98
C THR A 70 -14.63 -12.74 -24.96
N LEU A 71 -14.31 -12.85 -26.25
CA LEU A 71 -15.14 -12.27 -27.30
C LEU A 71 -16.20 -13.30 -27.73
N PRO A 72 -17.49 -12.93 -27.78
CA PRO A 72 -18.49 -13.77 -28.43
C PRO A 72 -18.08 -13.98 -29.90
N THR A 73 -18.31 -15.18 -30.41
CA THR A 73 -17.86 -15.62 -31.74
C THR A 73 -18.18 -14.57 -32.81
N THR A 74 -17.14 -14.11 -33.50
CA THR A 74 -17.20 -13.09 -34.56
C THR A 74 -16.39 -13.61 -35.74
N GLU A 75 -16.96 -13.65 -36.94
CA GLU A 75 -16.24 -14.02 -38.16
C GLU A 75 -15.36 -12.84 -38.59
N GLN A 76 -14.07 -13.10 -38.83
CA GLN A 76 -13.06 -12.09 -39.13
C GLN A 76 -13.14 -11.66 -40.61
N GLY A 77 -13.11 -10.35 -40.85
CA GLY A 77 -13.15 -9.78 -42.21
C GLY A 77 -11.84 -9.98 -42.98
N VAL A 78 -11.91 -9.94 -44.32
CA VAL A 78 -10.73 -10.04 -45.20
C VAL A 78 -10.23 -8.62 -45.52
N GLY A 79 -9.35 -8.09 -44.68
CA GLY A 79 -8.79 -6.74 -44.83
C GLY A 79 -7.77 -6.60 -45.98
N ASP A 80 -7.55 -5.38 -46.43
CA ASP A 80 -6.73 -4.96 -47.58
C ASP A 80 -5.23 -4.73 -47.27
N GLY A 81 -4.77 -5.18 -46.10
CA GLY A 81 -3.34 -5.33 -45.77
C GLY A 81 -2.61 -4.07 -45.27
N GLU A 82 -3.31 -2.95 -45.11
CA GLU A 82 -2.81 -1.79 -44.37
C GLU A 82 -3.38 -1.82 -42.94
N ASN A 83 -2.63 -2.39 -41.99
CA ASN A 83 -2.98 -2.44 -40.55
C ASN A 83 -2.90 -1.04 -39.90
N VAL A 84 -3.68 -0.07 -40.38
CA VAL A 84 -3.74 1.28 -39.81
C VAL A 84 -5.06 1.41 -39.05
N ILE A 85 -4.97 1.42 -37.71
CA ILE A 85 -6.16 1.52 -36.87
C ILE A 85 -6.67 2.97 -36.92
N PRO A 86 -7.93 3.23 -37.31
CA PRO A 86 -8.44 4.59 -37.38
C PRO A 86 -8.37 5.30 -36.03
N SER A 87 -7.92 6.56 -36.00
CA SER A 87 -7.67 7.31 -34.76
C SER A 87 -8.90 7.49 -33.86
N TRP A 88 -10.12 7.34 -34.38
CA TRP A 88 -11.34 7.39 -33.56
C TRP A 88 -11.42 6.21 -32.57
N VAL A 89 -10.73 5.10 -32.86
CA VAL A 89 -10.65 3.93 -31.97
C VAL A 89 -9.75 4.21 -30.77
N LYS A 90 -8.61 4.91 -30.97
CA LYS A 90 -7.74 5.36 -29.88
C LYS A 90 -8.48 6.26 -28.88
N ASN A 91 -9.31 7.17 -29.39
CA ASN A 91 -10.16 8.01 -28.53
C ASN A 91 -11.11 7.17 -27.67
N SER A 92 -11.65 6.09 -28.24
CA SER A 92 -12.54 5.17 -27.51
C SER A 92 -11.77 4.35 -26.46
N ALA A 93 -10.50 3.99 -26.73
CA ALA A 93 -9.62 3.33 -25.79
C ALA A 93 -9.23 4.24 -24.61
N GLY A 94 -8.97 5.52 -24.87
CA GLY A 94 -8.72 6.51 -23.82
C GLY A 94 -9.94 6.71 -22.92
N TRP A 95 -11.13 6.89 -23.51
CA TRP A 95 -12.37 6.98 -22.73
C TRP A 95 -12.67 5.72 -21.93
N TRP A 96 -12.26 4.55 -22.41
CA TRP A 96 -12.40 3.31 -21.64
C TRP A 96 -11.38 3.20 -20.50
N ALA A 97 -10.15 3.69 -20.72
CA ALA A 97 -9.11 3.74 -19.69
C ALA A 97 -9.43 4.72 -18.55
N ASP A 98 -10.10 5.83 -18.88
CA ASP A 98 -10.54 6.86 -17.93
C ASP A 98 -11.93 6.58 -17.31
N ASP A 99 -12.48 5.38 -17.51
CA ASP A 99 -13.82 4.97 -17.06
C ASP A 99 -15.00 5.84 -17.58
N GLU A 100 -14.81 6.57 -18.68
CA GLU A 100 -15.85 7.39 -19.33
C GLU A 100 -16.81 6.58 -20.20
N ILE A 101 -16.40 5.40 -20.68
CA ILE A 101 -17.29 4.40 -21.32
C ILE A 101 -17.16 3.03 -20.64
N HIS A 102 -18.28 2.30 -20.55
CA HIS A 102 -18.30 0.97 -19.95
C HIS A 102 -17.56 -0.08 -20.82
N ASP A 103 -17.01 -1.10 -20.15
CA ASP A 103 -16.33 -2.27 -20.75
C ASP A 103 -17.09 -2.88 -21.94
N VAL A 104 -18.42 -3.03 -21.81
CA VAL A 104 -19.28 -3.56 -22.88
C VAL A 104 -19.24 -2.71 -24.16
N THR A 105 -19.10 -1.40 -24.01
CA THR A 105 -19.04 -0.45 -25.13
C THR A 105 -17.71 -0.56 -25.85
N PHE A 106 -16.62 -0.69 -25.10
CA PHE A 106 -15.28 -0.86 -25.66
C PHE A 106 -15.10 -2.20 -26.37
N VAL A 107 -15.57 -3.30 -25.76
CA VAL A 107 -15.52 -4.64 -26.35
C VAL A 107 -16.35 -4.71 -27.64
N ALA A 108 -17.51 -4.05 -27.71
CA ALA A 108 -18.30 -3.97 -28.94
C ALA A 108 -17.54 -3.27 -30.08
N ALA A 109 -16.76 -2.23 -29.78
CA ALA A 109 -15.92 -1.56 -30.76
C ALA A 109 -14.80 -2.46 -31.28
N ILE A 110 -14.11 -3.19 -30.39
CA ILE A 110 -13.06 -4.17 -30.77
C ILE A 110 -13.63 -5.27 -31.67
N ARG A 111 -14.82 -5.81 -31.36
CA ARG A 111 -15.48 -6.81 -32.21
C ARG A 111 -15.77 -6.28 -33.61
N TYR A 112 -16.24 -5.06 -33.72
CA TYR A 112 -16.50 -4.44 -35.03
C TYR A 112 -15.21 -4.36 -35.86
N LEU A 113 -14.09 -3.97 -35.25
CA LEU A 113 -12.80 -3.87 -35.95
C LEU A 113 -12.28 -5.23 -36.43
N ILE A 114 -12.50 -6.30 -35.65
CA ILE A 114 -12.15 -7.66 -36.07
C ILE A 114 -13.08 -8.14 -37.20
N GLY A 115 -14.38 -7.85 -37.10
CA GLY A 115 -15.38 -8.22 -38.10
C GLY A 115 -15.18 -7.53 -39.46
N GLU A 116 -14.71 -6.27 -39.47
CA GLU A 116 -14.38 -5.54 -40.70
C GLU A 116 -12.97 -5.89 -41.23
N GLY A 117 -12.20 -6.72 -40.53
CA GLY A 117 -10.83 -7.11 -40.94
C GLY A 117 -9.78 -6.01 -40.74
N ILE A 118 -10.08 -5.00 -39.92
CA ILE A 118 -9.17 -3.90 -39.55
C ILE A 118 -8.17 -4.38 -38.49
N ILE A 119 -8.61 -5.24 -37.57
CA ILE A 119 -7.75 -5.96 -36.63
C ILE A 119 -7.77 -7.43 -37.03
N ILE A 120 -6.60 -7.98 -37.32
CA ILE A 120 -6.43 -9.39 -37.63
C ILE A 120 -5.96 -10.11 -36.37
N ILE A 121 -6.66 -11.19 -35.96
CA ILE A 121 -6.25 -12.05 -34.86
C ILE A 121 -5.78 -13.38 -35.48
N GLU A 122 -4.48 -13.61 -35.51
CA GLU A 122 -3.95 -14.90 -35.93
C GLU A 122 -4.14 -15.89 -34.79
N GLN A 123 -5.09 -16.83 -34.97
CA GLN A 123 -5.21 -17.97 -34.07
C GLN A 123 -4.23 -19.04 -34.51
N GLU A 124 -3.24 -19.35 -33.68
CA GLU A 124 -2.30 -20.44 -33.94
C GLU A 124 -3.07 -21.78 -34.03
N VAL A 125 -3.11 -22.34 -35.23
CA VAL A 125 -3.54 -23.72 -35.45
C VAL A 125 -2.27 -24.56 -35.44
N GLU A 126 -2.09 -25.42 -34.43
CA GLU A 126 -0.98 -26.37 -34.41
C GLU A 126 -1.06 -27.31 -35.63
N GLU A 127 -0.20 -27.11 -36.62
CA GLU A 127 0.02 -28.08 -37.70
C GLU A 127 1.29 -28.91 -37.50
N VAL A 128 1.13 -30.20 -37.80
CA VAL A 128 2.15 -31.26 -37.69
C VAL A 128 3.18 -31.14 -38.81
N ILE A 129 4.46 -31.23 -38.42
CA ILE A 129 5.66 -31.04 -39.23
C ILE A 129 5.75 -32.02 -40.43
N GLY A 130 6.03 -31.47 -41.62
CA GLY A 130 6.43 -32.19 -42.83
C GLY A 130 7.65 -31.52 -43.49
N GLN A 131 8.54 -32.36 -44.01
CA GLN A 131 9.93 -32.07 -44.41
C GLN A 131 10.13 -31.27 -45.74
N VAL A 132 11.41 -30.88 -45.91
CA VAL A 132 12.28 -30.75 -47.12
C VAL A 132 12.40 -29.47 -47.95
N GLU A 133 13.68 -29.08 -48.07
CA GLU A 133 14.49 -28.70 -49.26
C GLU A 133 14.77 -27.23 -49.61
N GLU A 134 16.05 -27.05 -49.96
CA GLU A 134 16.81 -25.85 -50.34
C GLU A 134 16.34 -25.17 -51.63
N ALA A 135 16.60 -23.86 -51.76
CA ALA A 135 17.22 -23.28 -52.97
C ALA A 135 17.71 -21.84 -52.71
N GLU A 136 18.99 -21.61 -53.04
CA GLU A 136 19.66 -20.29 -53.06
C GLU A 136 19.28 -19.47 -54.32
N GLU A 137 19.16 -18.15 -54.18
CA GLU A 137 19.45 -17.20 -55.28
C GLU A 137 20.38 -16.09 -54.77
N THR A 138 21.61 -16.07 -55.25
CA THR A 138 22.58 -14.99 -54.99
C THR A 138 22.65 -14.03 -56.18
N SER A 139 22.43 -12.74 -55.92
CA SER A 139 22.58 -11.66 -56.91
C SER A 139 24.00 -11.07 -56.84
N GLY A 140 24.74 -11.06 -57.96
CA GLY A 140 26.15 -10.64 -58.00
C GLY A 140 26.37 -9.16 -58.35
N CYS A 141 27.31 -8.49 -57.68
CA CYS A 141 27.75 -7.11 -57.97
C CYS A 141 28.66 -7.03 -59.24
N THR A 142 28.70 -5.85 -59.88
CA THR A 142 29.65 -5.56 -60.98
C THR A 142 30.41 -4.24 -60.73
N PHE A 143 31.70 -4.19 -61.10
CA PHE A 143 32.50 -2.95 -61.12
C PHE A 143 33.03 -2.71 -62.53
N LYS A 144 32.64 -1.57 -63.13
CA LYS A 144 32.94 -1.21 -64.54
C LYS A 144 32.54 -2.29 -65.57
N GLY A 145 31.41 -2.95 -65.35
CA GLY A 145 30.84 -3.92 -66.30
C GLY A 145 31.50 -5.30 -66.30
N LEU A 146 32.34 -5.62 -65.31
CA LEU A 146 32.85 -6.97 -65.06
C LEU A 146 32.31 -7.49 -63.72
N PRO A 147 31.86 -8.76 -63.63
CA PRO A 147 31.42 -9.35 -62.37
C PRO A 147 32.61 -9.50 -61.42
N VAL A 148 32.46 -8.99 -60.20
CA VAL A 148 33.44 -9.12 -59.13
C VAL A 148 32.74 -9.64 -57.87
N PRO A 149 33.42 -10.47 -57.05
CA PRO A 149 32.94 -10.80 -55.71
C PRO A 149 32.83 -9.49 -54.92
N CYS A 150 31.67 -9.20 -54.36
CA CYS A 150 31.52 -8.04 -53.48
C CYS A 150 32.46 -8.27 -52.26
N PRO A 151 33.26 -7.29 -51.83
CA PRO A 151 33.99 -7.45 -50.57
C PRO A 151 32.95 -7.57 -49.46
N ASP A 152 33.08 -8.58 -48.59
CA ASP A 152 32.27 -8.71 -47.40
C ASP A 152 32.36 -7.38 -46.63
N VAL A 153 31.30 -6.58 -46.73
CA VAL A 153 31.08 -5.53 -45.76
C VAL A 153 31.04 -6.29 -44.45
N LYS A 154 31.97 -6.03 -43.54
CA LYS A 154 31.75 -6.35 -42.14
C LYS A 154 30.48 -5.60 -41.77
N GLU A 155 29.34 -6.26 -41.87
CA GLU A 155 28.16 -5.89 -41.13
C GLU A 155 28.65 -5.64 -39.71
N ILE A 156 28.39 -4.42 -39.25
CA ILE A 156 28.24 -4.18 -37.83
C ILE A 156 27.14 -5.17 -37.49
N ALA A 157 27.50 -6.32 -36.91
CA ALA A 157 26.54 -7.35 -36.59
C ALA A 157 25.45 -6.65 -35.79
N GLU A 158 24.25 -6.50 -36.37
CA GLU A 158 23.08 -6.09 -35.62
C GLU A 158 22.95 -7.18 -34.55
N ILE A 159 23.19 -6.79 -33.30
CA ILE A 159 23.10 -7.70 -32.17
C ILE A 159 21.60 -7.96 -32.03
N SER A 160 21.11 -9.02 -32.67
CA SER A 160 19.70 -9.41 -32.64
C SER A 160 19.27 -9.96 -31.28
N ASP A 161 20.23 -10.27 -30.41
CA ASP A 161 20.00 -10.70 -29.05
C ASP A 161 21.26 -10.47 -28.18
N PHE A 162 21.09 -10.32 -26.87
CA PHE A 162 22.19 -10.11 -25.93
C PHE A 162 22.02 -10.99 -24.69
N GLN A 163 23.10 -11.32 -23.98
CA GLN A 163 23.01 -12.07 -22.73
C GLN A 163 23.16 -11.14 -21.53
N MET A 164 22.36 -11.34 -20.49
CA MET A 164 22.48 -10.60 -19.23
C MET A 164 22.76 -11.56 -18.08
N LYS A 165 23.70 -11.19 -17.19
CA LYS A 165 23.97 -11.90 -15.94
C LYS A 165 23.81 -10.95 -14.77
N VAL A 166 23.06 -11.37 -13.76
CA VAL A 166 22.86 -10.63 -12.51
C VAL A 166 23.54 -11.38 -11.38
N ASN A 167 24.43 -10.70 -10.66
CA ASN A 167 25.19 -11.22 -9.54
C ASN A 167 25.92 -12.53 -9.91
N SER A 168 26.80 -12.46 -10.91
CA SER A 168 27.62 -13.59 -11.33
C SER A 168 28.61 -14.00 -10.24
N ASN A 169 29.22 -15.18 -10.41
CA ASN A 169 30.23 -15.71 -9.47
C ASN A 169 31.48 -14.81 -9.38
N ASP A 170 31.71 -13.94 -10.35
CA ASP A 170 32.86 -13.03 -10.39
C ASP A 170 32.64 -11.77 -9.52
N CYS A 171 31.39 -11.47 -9.13
CA CYS A 171 31.10 -10.43 -8.16
C CYS A 171 31.29 -10.92 -6.71
N PHE A 172 32.48 -10.69 -6.15
CA PHE A 172 32.82 -11.09 -4.77
C PHE A 172 31.88 -10.53 -3.68
N TYR A 173 31.28 -9.36 -3.91
CA TYR A 173 30.40 -8.69 -2.95
C TYR A 173 28.91 -8.95 -3.19
N CYS A 174 28.53 -9.56 -4.32
CA CYS A 174 27.14 -9.82 -4.69
C CYS A 174 26.70 -11.18 -4.17
N VAL A 175 26.19 -11.18 -2.94
CA VAL A 175 25.66 -12.38 -2.29
C VAL A 175 24.14 -12.42 -2.41
N ALA A 176 23.54 -13.62 -2.43
CA ALA A 176 22.09 -13.83 -2.44
C ALA A 176 21.42 -13.52 -1.07
N TRP A 177 22.07 -12.67 -0.26
CA TRP A 177 21.58 -12.24 1.03
C TRP A 177 22.19 -10.90 1.43
N GLY A 178 21.51 -10.14 2.30
CA GLY A 178 21.99 -8.87 2.81
C GLY A 178 21.79 -8.73 4.32
N TYR A 179 22.35 -7.69 4.92
CA TYR A 179 22.10 -7.34 6.32
C TYR A 179 21.52 -5.93 6.42
N VAL A 180 20.64 -5.69 7.39
CA VAL A 180 20.15 -4.33 7.68
C VAL A 180 21.30 -3.42 8.08
N GLY A 181 21.27 -2.19 7.56
CA GLY A 181 22.30 -1.19 7.78
C GLY A 181 23.58 -1.44 6.98
N GLU A 182 23.69 -2.56 6.27
CA GLU A 182 24.84 -2.90 5.43
C GLU A 182 24.53 -2.70 3.95
N LYS A 183 25.58 -2.59 3.15
CA LYS A 183 25.47 -2.47 1.70
C LYS A 183 25.09 -3.82 1.09
N PHE A 184 23.96 -3.85 0.40
CA PHE A 184 23.61 -4.91 -0.54
C PHE A 184 24.09 -4.49 -1.93
N HIS A 185 25.06 -5.24 -2.46
CA HIS A 185 25.70 -4.96 -3.74
C HIS A 185 24.99 -5.73 -4.85
N ILE A 186 24.82 -5.06 -6.00
CA ILE A 186 24.34 -5.68 -7.22
C ILE A 186 25.33 -5.43 -8.35
N GLN A 187 25.52 -6.44 -9.19
CA GLN A 187 26.29 -6.32 -10.42
C GLN A 187 25.48 -6.93 -11.56
N ILE A 188 25.45 -6.19 -12.66
CA ILE A 188 24.77 -6.61 -13.90
C ILE A 188 25.82 -6.56 -15.00
N GLU A 189 25.98 -7.67 -15.71
CA GLU A 189 26.91 -7.79 -16.82
C GLU A 189 26.13 -8.10 -18.10
N THR A 190 26.46 -7.40 -19.18
CA THR A 190 25.82 -7.52 -20.48
C THR A 190 26.83 -8.00 -21.51
N PHE A 191 26.46 -9.02 -22.27
CA PHE A 191 27.32 -9.67 -23.27
C PHE A 191 26.61 -9.76 -24.61
N ASP A 192 27.40 -10.01 -25.66
CA ASP A 192 26.90 -10.43 -26.97
C ASP A 192 26.05 -11.71 -26.87
N GLU A 193 25.31 -12.03 -27.94
CA GLU A 193 24.42 -13.19 -28.02
C GLU A 193 25.07 -14.50 -27.56
N ILE A 194 26.36 -14.68 -27.89
CA ILE A 194 27.13 -15.91 -27.62
C ILE A 194 27.74 -15.88 -26.20
N GLY A 195 27.65 -14.76 -25.48
CA GLY A 195 28.12 -14.60 -24.10
C GLY A 195 29.64 -14.53 -23.94
N MET A 196 30.37 -14.18 -25.00
CA MET A 196 31.84 -14.17 -25.03
C MET A 196 32.46 -12.77 -24.88
N ARG A 197 31.73 -11.70 -25.23
CA ARG A 197 32.22 -10.32 -25.16
C ARG A 197 31.22 -9.41 -24.47
N HIS A 198 31.71 -8.52 -23.61
CA HIS A 198 30.87 -7.48 -23.03
C HIS A 198 30.36 -6.52 -24.10
N ILE A 199 29.13 -6.03 -23.91
CA ILE A 199 28.50 -5.02 -24.77
C ILE A 199 28.08 -3.81 -23.92
N ASP A 200 28.32 -2.62 -24.45
CA ASP A 200 28.08 -1.35 -23.78
C ASP A 200 26.77 -0.73 -24.23
N GLY A 201 26.21 0.19 -23.43
CA GLY A 201 25.04 0.97 -23.82
C GLY A 201 23.70 0.26 -23.63
N VAL A 202 23.67 -0.89 -22.95
CA VAL A 202 22.41 -1.55 -22.56
C VAL A 202 21.73 -0.71 -21.50
N THR A 203 20.45 -0.38 -21.71
CA THR A 203 19.63 0.35 -20.74
C THR A 203 19.13 -0.61 -19.67
N ILE A 204 19.51 -0.37 -18.42
CA ILE A 204 19.19 -1.18 -17.26
C ILE A 204 18.20 -0.43 -16.38
N THR A 205 17.10 -1.09 -16.04
CA THR A 205 16.19 -0.67 -14.97
C THR A 205 16.14 -1.78 -13.92
N ALA A 206 16.56 -1.46 -12.69
CA ALA A 206 16.60 -2.43 -11.59
C ALA A 206 15.72 -1.97 -10.44
N LYS A 207 14.94 -2.89 -9.87
CA LYS A 207 14.09 -2.66 -8.71
C LYS A 207 14.14 -3.83 -7.73
N ILE A 208 13.87 -3.53 -6.47
CA ILE A 208 13.67 -4.54 -5.43
C ILE A 208 12.21 -4.49 -5.02
N VAL A 209 11.56 -5.65 -5.09
CA VAL A 209 10.18 -5.84 -4.65
C VAL A 209 10.14 -6.94 -3.58
N SER A 210 9.18 -6.86 -2.68
CA SER A 210 8.87 -7.98 -1.78
C SER A 210 8.17 -9.10 -2.56
N LYS A 211 8.16 -10.34 -2.01
CA LYS A 211 7.40 -11.44 -2.62
C LYS A 211 5.89 -11.21 -2.70
N ASP A 212 5.33 -10.34 -1.87
CA ASP A 212 3.93 -9.90 -1.93
C ASP A 212 3.70 -8.71 -2.88
N GLY A 213 4.72 -8.25 -3.61
CA GLY A 213 4.61 -7.29 -4.71
C GLY A 213 4.80 -5.82 -4.32
N GLU A 214 5.16 -5.52 -3.07
CA GLU A 214 5.45 -4.15 -2.61
C GLU A 214 6.79 -3.66 -3.20
N LEU A 215 6.79 -2.49 -3.84
CA LEU A 215 8.02 -1.87 -4.33
C LEU A 215 8.84 -1.35 -3.14
N ARG A 216 10.03 -1.92 -2.93
CA ARG A 216 10.93 -1.53 -1.84
C ARG A 216 11.97 -0.51 -2.25
N HIS A 217 12.53 -0.65 -3.44
CA HIS A 217 13.51 0.28 -3.98
C HIS A 217 13.55 0.28 -5.50
N ASN A 218 13.85 1.43 -6.09
CA ASN A 218 14.08 1.59 -7.52
C ASN A 218 15.46 2.24 -7.70
N PHE A 219 16.36 1.56 -8.42
CA PHE A 219 17.70 2.06 -8.72
C PHE A 219 17.70 3.12 -9.84
N GLY A 220 16.56 3.34 -10.48
CA GLY A 220 16.42 4.19 -11.66
C GLY A 220 16.88 3.48 -12.94
N THR A 221 17.01 4.26 -14.00
CA THR A 221 17.42 3.80 -15.32
C THR A 221 18.83 4.30 -15.63
N VAL A 222 19.71 3.38 -16.04
CA VAL A 222 21.14 3.63 -16.29
C VAL A 222 21.62 2.83 -17.49
N THR A 223 22.66 3.27 -18.19
CA THR A 223 23.28 2.50 -19.30
C THR A 223 24.56 1.80 -18.84
N THR A 224 24.84 0.59 -19.34
CA THR A 224 26.10 -0.12 -19.02
C THR A 224 27.32 0.55 -19.66
N GLU A 225 28.43 0.60 -18.91
CA GLU A 225 29.76 1.02 -19.39
C GLU A 225 30.70 -0.18 -19.30
N GLU A 226 31.48 -0.45 -20.36
CA GLU A 226 32.30 -1.68 -20.47
C GLU A 226 31.50 -2.98 -20.22
N GLY A 227 30.20 -2.94 -20.53
CA GLY A 227 29.21 -3.98 -20.32
C GLY A 227 28.99 -4.41 -18.89
N ILE A 228 29.25 -3.52 -17.92
CA ILE A 228 29.03 -3.77 -16.50
C ILE A 228 28.31 -2.58 -15.85
N TYR A 229 27.32 -2.88 -15.01
CA TYR A 229 26.74 -1.94 -14.05
C TYR A 229 26.95 -2.46 -12.62
N ASN A 230 27.41 -1.57 -11.73
CA ASN A 230 27.57 -1.86 -10.31
C ASN A 230 26.71 -0.89 -9.49
N GLY A 231 25.78 -1.45 -8.73
CA GLY A 231 24.90 -0.70 -7.83
C GLY A 231 25.08 -1.15 -6.39
N HIS A 232 24.64 -0.31 -5.46
CA HIS A 232 24.42 -0.76 -4.10
C HIS A 232 23.30 0.05 -3.44
N ILE A 233 22.64 -0.60 -2.49
CA ILE A 233 21.72 0.06 -1.56
C ILE A 233 22.16 -0.30 -0.14
N ILE A 234 22.01 0.64 0.79
CA ILE A 234 22.04 0.31 2.22
C ILE A 234 20.65 -0.16 2.59
N ILE A 235 20.52 -1.40 3.07
CA ILE A 235 19.22 -1.93 3.47
C ILE A 235 18.70 -1.11 4.66
N PRO A 236 17.59 -0.37 4.50
CA PRO A 236 17.28 0.77 5.37
C PRO A 236 16.71 0.34 6.73
N SER A 237 15.96 -0.76 6.77
CA SER A 237 15.22 -1.19 7.95
C SER A 237 14.90 -2.68 7.89
N MET A 238 14.27 -3.20 8.95
CA MET A 238 13.76 -4.56 8.94
C MET A 238 12.44 -4.78 8.20
N ASP A 239 11.86 -3.75 7.58
CA ASP A 239 10.66 -3.94 6.74
C ASP A 239 10.96 -4.86 5.55
N TRP A 240 12.24 -4.99 5.20
CA TRP A 240 12.78 -5.88 4.18
C TRP A 240 13.01 -7.31 4.70
N TYR A 241 12.65 -7.63 5.96
CA TYR A 241 12.73 -8.96 6.58
C TYR A 241 11.73 -9.92 5.93
N ALA A 242 12.07 -10.41 4.75
CA ALA A 242 11.35 -11.41 4.00
C ALA A 242 12.25 -11.88 2.85
N GLU A 243 11.72 -12.83 2.09
CA GLU A 243 12.23 -13.11 0.75
C GLU A 243 11.91 -11.90 -0.14
N ASN A 244 12.95 -11.36 -0.77
CA ASN A 244 12.86 -10.22 -1.68
C ASN A 244 13.25 -10.67 -3.08
N ILE A 245 12.71 -9.99 -4.09
CA ILE A 245 13.03 -10.22 -5.49
C ILE A 245 13.76 -8.98 -6.01
N LEU A 246 15.00 -9.17 -6.45
CA LEU A 246 15.70 -8.22 -7.30
C LEU A 246 15.24 -8.49 -8.74
N SER A 247 14.50 -7.56 -9.32
CA SER A 247 13.98 -7.63 -10.69
C SER A 247 14.77 -6.64 -11.55
N VAL A 248 15.46 -7.17 -12.56
CA VAL A 248 16.32 -6.40 -13.47
C VAL A 248 15.82 -6.56 -14.88
N THR A 249 15.52 -5.44 -15.53
CA THR A 249 15.19 -5.36 -16.95
C THR A 249 16.35 -4.70 -17.68
N GLY A 250 16.85 -5.37 -18.72
CA GLY A 250 17.81 -4.82 -19.67
C GLY A 250 17.19 -4.68 -21.04
N GLU A 251 17.43 -3.55 -21.70
CA GLU A 251 16.95 -3.25 -23.04
C GLU A 251 18.12 -2.81 -23.93
N TYR A 252 18.27 -3.46 -25.09
CA TYR A 252 19.31 -3.14 -26.06
C TYR A 252 18.80 -3.43 -27.48
N ASP A 253 18.88 -2.44 -28.37
CA ASP A 253 18.45 -2.52 -29.77
C ASP A 253 17.04 -3.14 -29.97
N GLY A 254 16.10 -2.82 -29.08
CA GLY A 254 14.70 -3.29 -29.13
C GLY A 254 14.46 -4.69 -28.53
N VAL A 255 15.50 -5.34 -28.01
CA VAL A 255 15.40 -6.61 -27.28
C VAL A 255 15.35 -6.33 -25.78
N GLU A 256 14.34 -6.86 -25.10
CA GLU A 256 14.20 -6.78 -23.64
C GLU A 256 14.51 -8.12 -22.97
N LYS A 257 15.28 -8.10 -21.87
CA LYS A 257 15.49 -9.25 -21.00
C LYS A 257 15.21 -8.92 -19.55
N ILE A 258 14.44 -9.78 -18.89
CA ILE A 258 14.11 -9.68 -17.46
C ILE A 258 14.78 -10.83 -16.72
N ILE A 259 15.50 -10.51 -15.64
CA ILE A 259 16.05 -11.49 -14.71
C ILE A 259 15.59 -11.15 -13.30
N GLU A 260 15.00 -12.15 -12.65
CA GLU A 260 14.59 -12.07 -11.26
C GLU A 260 15.47 -12.97 -10.38
N LYS A 261 15.95 -12.41 -9.27
CA LYS A 261 16.77 -13.10 -8.28
C LYS A 261 16.20 -12.90 -6.89
N GLU A 262 15.90 -14.01 -6.23
CA GLU A 262 15.53 -13.99 -4.83
C GLU A 262 16.75 -13.75 -3.95
N PHE A 263 16.57 -12.95 -2.89
CA PHE A 263 17.55 -12.81 -1.84
C PHE A 263 16.89 -12.60 -0.48
N ASN A 264 17.62 -13.00 0.56
CA ASN A 264 17.16 -12.90 1.95
C ASN A 264 17.84 -11.76 2.67
N VAL A 265 17.08 -11.00 3.46
CA VAL A 265 17.66 -9.97 4.34
C VAL A 265 17.69 -10.49 5.76
N PHE A 266 18.87 -10.46 6.36
CA PHE A 266 19.12 -10.87 7.73
C PHE A 266 19.40 -9.66 8.62
N ARG A 267 19.30 -9.85 9.94
CA ARG A 267 19.46 -8.77 10.91
C ARG A 267 20.93 -8.30 11.10
N GLY A 268 21.92 -9.20 11.01
CA GLY A 268 23.35 -8.87 11.15
C GLY A 268 24.27 -10.11 11.19
N LYS A 269 25.60 -9.91 11.06
CA LYS A 269 26.62 -10.97 11.15
C LYS A 269 26.90 -11.37 12.61
N SER A 270 26.80 -12.66 12.95
CA SER A 270 27.24 -13.16 14.26
C SER A 270 28.72 -13.59 14.21
N GLY A 271 29.61 -12.79 14.80
CA GLY A 271 31.01 -13.19 15.00
C GLY A 271 31.97 -12.07 15.37
N GLY A 272 32.30 -11.94 16.65
CA GLY A 272 33.36 -11.08 17.17
C GLY A 272 32.97 -10.40 18.48
N GLY A 273 33.61 -10.80 19.59
CA GLY A 273 33.22 -10.40 20.95
C GLY A 273 33.24 -8.90 21.22
N GLY A 274 32.25 -8.46 22.00
CA GLY A 274 32.30 -7.25 22.82
C GLY A 274 32.26 -5.92 22.08
N ILE A 275 31.13 -5.59 21.45
CA ILE A 275 30.71 -4.20 21.25
C ILE A 275 29.22 -4.06 21.59
N THR A 276 28.94 -2.95 22.26
CA THR A 276 27.70 -2.40 22.82
C THR A 276 26.47 -2.53 21.94
N VAL A 277 25.35 -2.86 22.59
CA VAL A 277 23.97 -2.97 22.10
C VAL A 277 23.68 -1.98 20.97
N SER A 278 23.66 -2.49 19.73
CA SER A 278 23.23 -1.77 18.54
C SER A 278 22.12 -2.55 17.83
N GLY A 279 20.93 -1.96 17.75
CA GLY A 279 19.97 -2.17 16.66
C GLY A 279 18.89 -3.22 16.90
N ALA A 280 17.70 -2.73 17.27
CA ALA A 280 16.37 -3.33 17.20
C ALA A 280 16.30 -4.77 16.66
N SER A 281 16.11 -5.71 17.58
CA SER A 281 15.52 -7.01 17.29
C SER A 281 14.10 -6.77 16.83
N ASP A 282 13.79 -7.33 15.66
CA ASP A 282 12.45 -7.74 15.25
C ASP A 282 11.37 -7.52 16.33
N CYS A 283 10.53 -6.51 16.12
CA CYS A 283 9.38 -6.25 16.97
C CYS A 283 8.35 -7.39 16.92
N ALA A 284 8.53 -8.41 16.07
CA ALA A 284 7.55 -9.46 15.77
C ALA A 284 7.76 -10.77 16.51
N ASN A 285 8.74 -10.90 17.42
CA ASN A 285 9.02 -12.18 18.10
C ASN A 285 9.50 -11.99 19.55
N VAL A 286 8.85 -11.12 20.31
CA VAL A 286 9.23 -10.87 21.71
C VAL A 286 8.04 -11.24 22.58
N PRO A 287 8.18 -12.06 23.65
CA PRO A 287 7.09 -12.41 24.57
C PRO A 287 6.27 -11.20 25.02
N PRO A 288 5.04 -11.42 25.52
CA PRO A 288 4.13 -10.33 25.89
C PRO A 288 4.88 -9.39 26.82
N VAL A 289 4.82 -8.09 26.52
CA VAL A 289 5.61 -7.10 27.25
C VAL A 289 4.85 -6.81 28.54
N SER A 290 5.33 -7.42 29.62
CA SER A 290 4.84 -7.13 30.96
C SER A 290 5.09 -5.67 31.28
N VAL A 291 4.01 -4.93 31.51
CA VAL A 291 4.04 -3.57 32.04
C VAL A 291 3.85 -3.55 33.56
N LYS A 292 3.58 -4.71 34.18
CA LYS A 292 3.18 -4.86 35.58
C LYS A 292 4.00 -4.09 36.62
N ASP A 293 5.32 -4.05 36.47
CA ASP A 293 6.21 -3.44 37.48
C ASP A 293 6.10 -1.91 37.47
N ASP A 294 5.91 -1.32 36.29
CA ASP A 294 5.71 0.11 36.10
C ASP A 294 4.23 0.50 36.22
N HIS A 295 3.35 -0.40 35.77
CA HIS A 295 1.91 -0.24 35.59
C HIS A 295 1.15 -1.43 36.17
N PRO A 296 0.91 -1.45 37.49
CA PRO A 296 0.22 -2.57 38.13
C PRO A 296 -1.28 -2.67 37.78
N ARG A 297 -1.84 -1.65 37.12
CA ARG A 297 -3.26 -1.48 36.78
C ARG A 297 -3.41 -0.69 35.46
N PRO A 298 -2.90 -1.19 34.33
CA PRO A 298 -2.94 -0.46 33.05
C PRO A 298 -4.39 -0.30 32.56
N GLN A 299 -4.71 0.85 31.97
CA GLN A 299 -6.07 1.16 31.48
C GLN A 299 -6.13 1.50 29.98
N ALA A 300 -5.15 2.21 29.43
CA ALA A 300 -5.12 2.49 27.99
C ALA A 300 -3.70 2.39 27.44
N ILE A 301 -3.62 2.18 26.12
CA ILE A 301 -2.37 2.17 25.35
C ILE A 301 -2.53 3.11 24.16
N ALA A 302 -1.50 3.90 23.87
CA ALA A 302 -1.43 4.71 22.67
C ALA A 302 0.00 4.72 22.12
N PHE A 303 0.15 5.01 20.83
CA PHE A 303 1.47 5.17 20.20
C PHE A 303 1.62 6.55 19.59
N SER A 304 2.84 7.07 19.58
CA SER A 304 3.16 8.20 18.69
C SER A 304 3.01 7.77 17.22
N PRO A 305 2.71 8.68 16.28
CA PRO A 305 2.50 8.34 14.86
C PRO A 305 3.69 7.64 14.19
N ASN A 306 4.91 7.92 14.65
CA ASN A 306 6.14 7.26 14.19
C ASN A 306 6.40 5.91 14.87
N GLY A 307 5.54 5.48 15.80
CA GLY A 307 5.66 4.25 16.58
C GLY A 307 6.85 4.22 17.55
N LEU A 308 7.58 5.32 17.77
CA LEU A 308 8.77 5.33 18.63
C LEU A 308 8.47 5.53 20.12
N LYS A 309 7.23 5.89 20.48
CA LYS A 309 6.78 5.98 21.86
C LYS A 309 5.51 5.18 22.06
N MET A 310 5.46 4.41 23.13
CA MET A 310 4.25 3.73 23.62
C MET A 310 3.84 4.36 24.94
N PHE A 311 2.63 4.88 25.02
CA PHE A 311 2.06 5.51 26.20
C PHE A 311 1.15 4.52 26.91
N VAL A 312 1.22 4.50 28.24
CA VAL A 312 0.31 3.72 29.08
C VAL A 312 -0.20 4.60 30.20
N THR A 313 -1.52 4.62 30.37
CA THR A 313 -2.14 5.22 31.56
C THR A 313 -2.49 4.14 32.57
N SER A 314 -2.30 4.43 33.85
CA SER A 314 -2.58 3.52 34.95
C SER A 314 -3.35 4.21 36.06
N ASN A 315 -4.31 3.48 36.64
CA ASN A 315 -4.98 3.89 37.86
C ASN A 315 -4.38 3.14 39.05
N THR A 316 -3.60 3.79 39.92
CA THR A 316 -2.89 3.11 41.02
C THR A 316 -3.05 3.81 42.36
N ASP A 317 -2.93 3.03 43.45
CA ASP A 317 -2.93 3.58 44.81
C ASP A 317 -1.69 4.47 45.09
N SER A 318 -0.69 4.45 44.20
CA SER A 318 0.54 5.26 44.23
C SER A 318 0.45 6.54 43.40
N GLY A 319 -0.73 6.84 42.86
CA GLY A 319 -1.00 7.99 42.01
C GLY A 319 -1.30 7.56 40.58
N ASP A 320 -2.24 8.27 39.96
CA ASP A 320 -2.63 8.04 38.59
C ASP A 320 -1.70 8.80 37.65
N SER A 321 -1.16 8.09 36.66
CA SER A 321 -0.09 8.57 35.82
C SER A 321 -0.27 8.22 34.36
N ILE A 322 0.37 9.04 33.53
CA ILE A 322 0.63 8.73 32.13
C ILE A 322 2.12 8.63 32.00
N ASP A 323 2.60 7.42 31.75
CA ASP A 323 4.01 7.17 31.48
C ASP A 323 4.18 6.68 30.06
N HIS A 324 5.43 6.58 29.62
CA HIS A 324 5.72 6.09 28.30
C HIS A 324 6.98 5.24 28.26
N TYR A 325 7.09 4.49 27.18
CA TYR A 325 8.27 3.73 26.82
C TYR A 325 8.86 4.33 25.55
N ASP A 326 10.13 4.71 25.60
CA ASP A 326 10.89 5.02 24.38
C ASP A 326 11.29 3.71 23.71
N LEU A 327 10.86 3.54 22.46
CA LEU A 327 11.12 2.35 21.66
C LEU A 327 12.31 2.60 20.73
N THR A 328 13.18 1.60 20.60
CA THR A 328 14.37 1.70 19.73
C THR A 328 14.04 1.54 18.24
N GLY A 329 12.80 1.16 17.93
CA GLY A 329 12.25 1.07 16.58
C GLY A 329 10.72 1.18 16.60
N PRO A 330 10.07 1.57 15.48
CA PRO A 330 8.63 1.74 15.42
C PRO A 330 7.89 0.47 15.88
N TYR A 331 7.03 0.61 16.88
CA TYR A 331 6.21 -0.46 17.45
C TYR A 331 7.01 -1.65 18.01
N CYS A 332 8.30 -1.47 18.30
CA CYS A 332 9.16 -2.44 18.98
C CYS A 332 8.97 -2.35 20.50
N ILE A 333 7.78 -2.70 20.98
CA ILE A 333 7.39 -2.58 22.40
C ILE A 333 8.35 -3.34 23.34
N ALA A 334 8.91 -4.44 22.85
CA ALA A 334 9.97 -5.22 23.46
C ALA A 334 11.22 -4.47 23.89
N THR A 335 11.52 -3.40 23.16
CA THR A 335 12.72 -2.58 23.35
C THR A 335 12.43 -1.34 24.19
N GLY A 336 11.20 -1.23 24.69
CA GLY A 336 10.73 -0.11 25.47
C GLY A 336 11.60 0.14 26.68
N THR A 337 12.14 1.34 26.77
CA THR A 337 12.76 1.85 27.99
C THR A 337 11.74 2.72 28.71
N PHE A 338 11.36 2.33 29.92
CA PHE A 338 10.39 3.08 30.71
C PHE A 338 10.89 4.49 31.03
N VAL A 339 10.00 5.47 30.85
CA VAL A 339 10.21 6.88 31.13
C VAL A 339 8.99 7.40 31.90
N ASN A 340 9.23 7.81 33.15
CA ASN A 340 8.21 8.49 33.96
C ASN A 340 7.68 9.70 33.20
N GLY A 341 6.35 9.81 33.10
CA GLY A 341 5.69 10.97 32.53
C GLY A 341 5.24 11.93 33.62
N THR A 342 3.93 12.12 33.74
CA THR A 342 3.31 13.01 34.73
C THR A 342 2.22 12.28 35.49
N THR A 343 1.95 12.74 36.72
CA THR A 343 0.71 12.40 37.40
C THR A 343 -0.43 13.26 36.87
N ILE A 344 -1.62 12.68 36.83
CA ILE A 344 -2.89 13.32 36.46
C ILE A 344 -3.91 13.27 37.60
N GLU A 345 -3.55 12.71 38.76
CA GLU A 345 -4.45 12.44 39.90
C GLU A 345 -5.22 13.68 40.39
N THR A 346 -4.69 14.89 40.18
CA THR A 346 -5.36 16.12 40.59
C THR A 346 -6.62 16.41 39.76
N GLU A 347 -6.59 16.09 38.47
CA GLU A 347 -7.68 16.35 37.54
C GLU A 347 -8.48 15.08 37.25
N GLU A 348 -7.84 13.90 37.26
CA GLU A 348 -8.50 12.62 37.04
C GLU A 348 -7.87 11.53 37.93
N ALA A 349 -8.67 11.02 38.87
CA ALA A 349 -8.27 9.98 39.84
C ALA A 349 -8.75 8.56 39.49
N THR A 350 -9.27 8.38 38.26
CA THR A 350 -9.68 7.11 37.64
C THR A 350 -9.59 7.17 36.09
N PRO A 351 -8.39 7.45 35.52
CA PRO A 351 -8.22 7.55 34.08
C PRO A 351 -8.41 6.20 33.42
N THR A 352 -9.14 6.17 32.32
CA THR A 352 -9.51 4.95 31.61
C THR A 352 -9.13 4.98 30.14
N GLY A 353 -9.16 6.16 29.52
CA GLY A 353 -8.88 6.35 28.11
C GLY A 353 -7.82 7.41 27.86
N MET A 354 -7.09 7.28 26.74
CA MET A 354 -6.05 8.22 26.35
C MET A 354 -6.01 8.40 24.83
N ALA A 355 -5.94 9.65 24.38
CA ALA A 355 -5.70 9.99 22.99
C ALA A 355 -4.74 11.18 22.86
N PHE A 356 -4.13 11.32 21.68
CA PHE A 356 -3.25 12.43 21.33
C PHE A 356 -3.69 13.09 20.03
N SER A 357 -3.42 14.39 19.88
CA SER A 357 -3.47 15.01 18.57
C SER A 357 -2.34 14.47 17.67
N PRO A 358 -2.51 14.44 16.33
CA PRO A 358 -1.49 13.91 15.41
C PRO A 358 -0.14 14.62 15.50
N ASP A 359 -0.14 15.91 15.83
CA ASP A 359 1.08 16.71 16.03
C ASP A 359 1.73 16.50 17.41
N GLY A 360 1.10 15.71 18.28
CA GLY A 360 1.56 15.40 19.62
C GLY A 360 1.51 16.55 20.61
N LYS A 361 0.86 17.67 20.30
CA LYS A 361 0.81 18.85 21.18
C LYS A 361 -0.38 18.86 22.14
N ARG A 362 -1.32 17.94 21.97
CA ARG A 362 -2.47 17.78 22.87
C ARG A 362 -2.61 16.33 23.29
N MET A 363 -2.96 16.16 24.55
CA MET A 363 -3.29 14.89 25.18
C MET A 363 -4.68 15.00 25.79
N PHE A 364 -5.45 13.93 25.65
CA PHE A 364 -6.81 13.84 26.12
C PHE A 364 -6.95 12.61 27.00
N ILE A 365 -7.54 12.78 28.17
CA ILE A 365 -7.74 11.71 29.14
C ILE A 365 -9.22 11.64 29.47
N ALA A 366 -9.82 10.50 29.13
CA ALA A 366 -11.14 10.16 29.62
C ALA A 366 -10.99 9.41 30.93
N GLY A 367 -11.89 9.64 31.88
CA GLY A 367 -11.90 8.92 33.13
C GLY A 367 -13.19 9.11 33.92
N LYS A 368 -13.32 8.29 34.96
CA LYS A 368 -14.55 8.11 35.73
C LYS A 368 -14.65 9.07 36.90
N HIS A 369 -13.62 9.89 37.13
CA HIS A 369 -13.63 10.85 38.22
C HIS A 369 -14.26 12.13 37.69
N GLY A 370 -15.58 12.26 37.88
CA GLY A 370 -16.33 13.38 37.33
C GLY A 370 -16.81 13.16 35.89
N ASP A 371 -16.63 11.95 35.35
CA ASP A 371 -17.13 11.50 34.05
C ASP A 371 -16.81 12.50 32.93
N GLU A 372 -15.53 12.74 32.72
CA GLU A 372 -15.06 13.85 31.92
C GLU A 372 -13.90 13.49 30.98
N VAL A 373 -13.66 14.40 30.03
CA VAL A 373 -12.48 14.40 29.17
C VAL A 373 -11.60 15.58 29.54
N ASN A 374 -10.46 15.29 30.14
CA ASN A 374 -9.42 16.24 30.51
C ASN A 374 -8.49 16.49 29.32
N GLN A 375 -8.40 17.74 28.86
CA GLN A 375 -7.49 18.19 27.80
C GLN A 375 -6.26 18.85 28.39
N TYR A 376 -5.10 18.45 27.87
CA TYR A 376 -3.79 19.01 28.20
C TYR A 376 -3.08 19.50 26.95
N ASN A 377 -2.29 20.57 27.09
CA ASN A 377 -1.33 21.01 26.08
C ASN A 377 0.09 20.57 26.49
N MET A 378 0.88 20.15 25.51
CA MET A 378 2.30 19.84 25.65
C MET A 378 3.13 20.82 24.83
N ASP A 379 4.20 21.33 25.42
CA ASP A 379 5.13 22.24 24.75
C ASP A 379 6.01 21.47 23.75
N VAL A 380 6.48 20.30 24.16
CA VAL A 380 7.21 19.34 23.32
C VAL A 380 6.26 18.22 22.89
N PRO A 381 6.13 17.95 21.57
CA PRO A 381 5.27 16.87 21.09
C PRO A 381 5.54 15.54 21.78
N PHE A 382 4.48 14.88 22.25
CA PHE A 382 4.55 13.54 22.87
C PHE A 382 5.46 13.48 24.12
N THR A 383 5.41 14.51 24.95
CA THR A 383 6.14 14.60 26.24
C THR A 383 5.17 14.88 27.39
N PRO A 384 4.53 13.84 27.98
CA PRO A 384 3.56 14.03 29.05
C PRO A 384 4.10 14.76 30.29
N SER A 385 5.40 14.70 30.55
CA SER A 385 6.02 15.37 31.70
C SER A 385 6.02 16.91 31.62
N ASP A 386 5.70 17.50 30.46
CA ASP A 386 5.50 18.95 30.32
C ASP A 386 4.02 19.35 30.15
N ALA A 387 3.10 18.37 30.26
CA ALA A 387 1.69 18.59 30.02
C ALA A 387 1.09 19.59 31.01
N THR A 388 0.27 20.51 30.49
CA THR A 388 -0.46 21.51 31.27
C THR A 388 -1.95 21.33 31.03
N HIS A 389 -2.73 21.19 32.11
CA HIS A 389 -4.19 21.08 32.01
C HIS A 389 -4.79 22.37 31.46
N VAL A 390 -5.73 22.23 30.54
CA VAL A 390 -6.38 23.35 29.84
C VAL A 390 -7.87 23.42 30.18
N PHE A 391 -8.55 22.27 30.11
CA PHE A 391 -10.00 22.20 30.20
C PHE A 391 -10.47 20.78 30.51
N ALA A 392 -11.59 20.67 31.23
CA ALA A 392 -12.30 19.42 31.45
C ALA A 392 -13.69 19.51 30.81
N PHE A 393 -13.96 18.64 29.84
CA PHE A 393 -15.27 18.50 29.23
C PHE A 393 -16.08 17.44 29.97
N ALA A 394 -17.09 17.87 30.72
CA ALA A 394 -18.00 16.96 31.41
C ALA A 394 -18.93 16.24 30.43
N ILE A 395 -18.99 14.92 30.54
CA ILE A 395 -19.95 14.08 29.84
C ILE A 395 -21.24 14.07 30.67
N SER A 396 -22.40 14.15 30.02
CA SER A 396 -23.67 14.12 30.76
C SER A 396 -23.99 12.69 31.20
N ASP A 397 -24.51 12.50 32.42
CA ASP A 397 -24.89 11.17 32.95
C ASP A 397 -25.82 10.38 32.02
N ASP A 398 -26.74 11.05 31.32
CA ASP A 398 -27.65 10.41 30.35
C ASP A 398 -26.91 9.83 29.11
N GLN A 399 -25.72 10.36 28.82
CA GLN A 399 -24.85 9.95 27.71
C GLN A 399 -23.87 8.88 28.17
N GLU A 400 -23.19 9.08 29.30
CA GLU A 400 -22.30 8.10 29.94
C GLU A 400 -21.92 8.58 31.35
N ASP A 401 -21.96 7.70 32.35
CA ASP A 401 -21.56 7.95 33.74
C ASP A 401 -20.41 7.02 34.20
N ASN A 402 -19.76 6.37 33.22
CA ASN A 402 -18.63 5.48 33.41
C ASN A 402 -17.80 5.40 32.10
N PRO A 403 -17.22 6.52 31.63
CA PRO A 403 -16.46 6.58 30.39
C PRO A 403 -15.18 5.73 30.48
N GLU A 404 -14.82 5.12 29.36
CA GLU A 404 -13.71 4.19 29.25
C GLU A 404 -12.74 4.64 28.15
N GLY A 405 -13.12 4.49 26.87
CA GLY A 405 -12.24 4.80 25.74
C GLY A 405 -12.48 6.18 25.14
N ILE A 406 -11.47 6.71 24.46
CA ILE A 406 -11.54 7.97 23.71
C ILE A 406 -10.82 7.84 22.37
N ALA A 407 -11.44 8.30 21.30
CA ALA A 407 -10.83 8.42 19.98
C ALA A 407 -11.25 9.71 19.29
N PHE A 408 -10.47 10.11 18.28
CA PHE A 408 -10.79 11.23 17.39
C PHE A 408 -10.75 10.77 15.93
N ASN A 409 -11.48 11.45 15.06
CA ASN A 409 -11.21 11.34 13.63
C ASN A 409 -9.88 12.04 13.28
N THR A 410 -9.33 11.76 12.09
CA THR A 410 -8.02 12.30 11.67
C THR A 410 -7.95 13.83 11.71
N GLN A 411 -9.07 14.50 11.44
CA GLN A 411 -9.16 15.96 11.41
C GLN A 411 -9.46 16.58 12.79
N GLY A 412 -9.71 15.78 13.82
CA GLY A 412 -10.07 16.24 15.17
C GLY A 412 -11.42 16.94 15.29
N THR A 413 -12.26 16.87 14.26
CA THR A 413 -13.60 17.47 14.24
C THR A 413 -14.66 16.58 14.89
N LYS A 414 -14.33 15.33 15.19
CA LYS A 414 -15.19 14.38 15.91
C LYS A 414 -14.40 13.70 17.02
N MET A 415 -15.05 13.57 18.17
CA MET A 415 -14.57 12.83 19.33
C MET A 415 -15.56 11.71 19.63
N TYR A 416 -15.03 10.54 19.99
CA TYR A 416 -15.81 9.34 20.30
C TYR A 416 -15.46 8.88 21.70
N ILE A 417 -16.46 8.60 22.52
CA ILE A 417 -16.29 8.08 23.87
C ILE A 417 -17.04 6.75 23.97
N THR A 418 -16.34 5.70 24.41
CA THR A 418 -17.01 4.48 24.87
C THR A 418 -17.21 4.54 26.37
N GLY A 419 -18.21 3.82 26.88
CA GLY A 419 -18.35 3.64 28.32
C GLY A 419 -19.16 2.40 28.68
N ALA A 420 -18.91 1.93 29.89
CA ALA A 420 -19.31 0.60 30.32
C ALA A 420 -20.65 0.55 31.08
N SER A 421 -21.26 1.69 31.40
CA SER A 421 -22.65 1.72 31.89
C SER A 421 -23.64 1.74 30.73
N GLY A 422 -23.31 2.48 29.67
CA GLY A 422 -24.17 2.68 28.52
C GLY A 422 -24.05 1.63 27.42
N ASP A 423 -23.00 0.80 27.45
CA ASP A 423 -22.66 -0.17 26.39
C ASP A 423 -22.75 0.44 24.98
N ARG A 424 -22.23 1.67 24.84
CA ARG A 424 -22.40 2.51 23.65
C ARG A 424 -21.13 3.26 23.28
N VAL A 425 -21.11 3.74 22.03
CA VAL A 425 -20.17 4.75 21.54
C VAL A 425 -20.93 6.07 21.41
N ASN A 426 -20.50 7.10 22.14
CA ASN A 426 -21.02 8.46 22.05
C ASN A 426 -20.14 9.29 21.10
N GLU A 427 -20.73 9.90 20.08
CA GLU A 427 -20.09 10.81 19.13
C GLU A 427 -20.38 12.27 19.51
N TYR A 428 -19.34 13.09 19.47
CA TYR A 428 -19.38 14.54 19.67
C TYR A 428 -18.76 15.24 18.48
N ASP A 429 -19.43 16.28 17.98
CA ASP A 429 -18.87 17.21 17.00
C ASP A 429 -18.04 18.27 17.73
N LEU A 430 -16.85 18.55 17.20
CA LEU A 430 -15.95 19.61 17.66
C LEU A 430 -15.90 20.72 16.61
N VAL A 431 -16.35 21.91 17.00
CA VAL A 431 -16.32 23.09 16.10
C VAL A 431 -14.87 23.51 15.84
N THR A 432 -14.01 23.41 16.85
CA THR A 432 -12.57 23.64 16.70
C THR A 432 -11.84 22.30 16.84
N PRO A 433 -11.10 21.86 15.80
CA PRO A 433 -10.37 20.60 15.85
C PRO A 433 -9.57 20.38 17.13
N PHE A 434 -9.74 19.21 17.74
CA PHE A 434 -9.03 18.80 18.95
C PHE A 434 -9.20 19.75 20.15
N GLU A 435 -10.24 20.58 20.20
CA GLU A 435 -10.60 21.39 21.36
C GLU A 435 -11.89 20.88 21.99
N VAL A 436 -11.78 20.16 23.12
CA VAL A 436 -12.94 19.52 23.77
C VAL A 436 -13.90 20.54 24.38
N SER A 437 -13.44 21.77 24.64
CA SER A 437 -14.31 22.88 25.04
C SER A 437 -15.35 23.28 23.97
N SER A 438 -15.15 22.85 22.72
CA SER A 438 -16.06 23.08 21.61
C SER A 438 -16.94 21.88 21.26
N ALA A 439 -16.85 20.80 22.07
CA ALA A 439 -17.57 19.57 21.82
C ALA A 439 -19.07 19.71 22.07
N SER A 440 -19.88 19.08 21.22
CA SER A 440 -21.32 18.95 21.38
C SER A 440 -21.77 17.57 20.97
N PHE A 441 -22.61 16.93 21.79
CA PHE A 441 -23.13 15.58 21.52
C PHE A 441 -23.89 15.53 20.19
N ALA A 442 -23.57 14.54 19.37
CA ALA A 442 -24.12 14.38 18.02
C ALA A 442 -24.96 13.10 17.90
N PHE A 443 -24.44 11.95 18.36
CA PHE A 443 -25.06 10.65 18.15
C PHE A 443 -24.56 9.62 19.19
N SER A 444 -25.32 8.55 19.41
CA SER A 444 -24.86 7.39 20.18
C SER A 444 -25.18 6.10 19.44
N LEU A 445 -24.19 5.21 19.31
CA LEU A 445 -24.34 3.87 18.76
C LEU A 445 -24.38 2.85 19.91
N ASP A 446 -25.47 2.09 20.01
CA ASP A 446 -25.58 0.94 20.92
C ASP A 446 -24.74 -0.23 20.40
N VAL A 447 -23.86 -0.76 21.24
CA VAL A 447 -22.99 -1.91 20.94
C VAL A 447 -23.20 -3.07 21.91
N SER A 448 -24.21 -2.99 22.77
CA SER A 448 -24.49 -3.96 23.84
C SER A 448 -24.70 -5.39 23.36
N SER A 449 -25.12 -5.57 22.10
CA SER A 449 -25.30 -6.91 21.52
C SER A 449 -23.99 -7.59 21.11
N GLN A 450 -22.91 -6.82 20.97
CA GLN A 450 -21.57 -7.28 20.63
C GLN A 450 -20.64 -7.25 21.84
N GLU A 451 -20.71 -6.19 22.64
CA GLU A 451 -19.83 -5.98 23.78
C GLU A 451 -20.58 -5.30 24.93
N ALA A 452 -20.69 -6.02 26.04
CA ALA A 452 -21.19 -5.48 27.29
C ALA A 452 -19.99 -5.05 28.13
N LYS A 453 -19.81 -3.75 28.37
CA LYS A 453 -18.60 -3.09 28.91
C LYS A 453 -17.50 -2.87 27.87
N PRO A 454 -17.76 -2.08 26.82
CA PRO A 454 -16.71 -1.60 25.92
C PRO A 454 -15.70 -0.76 26.72
N THR A 455 -14.42 -1.06 26.55
CA THR A 455 -13.33 -0.41 27.30
C THR A 455 -12.51 0.53 26.42
N ASP A 456 -12.45 0.29 25.11
CA ASP A 456 -11.70 1.17 24.22
C ASP A 456 -12.25 1.13 22.79
N ILE A 457 -11.94 2.18 22.02
CA ILE A 457 -12.36 2.38 20.63
C ILE A 457 -11.19 2.89 19.80
N THR A 458 -11.03 2.36 18.59
CA THR A 458 -10.09 2.90 17.62
C THR A 458 -10.62 2.75 16.19
N PHE A 459 -9.96 3.43 15.24
CA PHE A 459 -10.32 3.41 13.82
C PHE A 459 -9.10 3.00 12.99
N ASN A 460 -9.33 2.48 11.79
CA ASN A 460 -8.27 2.43 10.80
C ASN A 460 -7.91 3.84 10.29
N ASN A 461 -6.77 3.97 9.61
CA ASN A 461 -6.24 5.26 9.15
C ASN A 461 -7.23 6.06 8.29
N GLN A 462 -8.11 5.38 7.55
CA GLN A 462 -9.08 5.98 6.65
C GLN A 462 -10.47 6.18 7.29
N GLY A 463 -10.66 5.74 8.54
CA GLY A 463 -11.95 5.78 9.24
C GLY A 463 -13.05 4.91 8.63
N THR A 464 -12.72 3.99 7.73
CA THR A 464 -13.68 3.05 7.10
C THR A 464 -13.96 1.83 7.97
N LYS A 465 -13.15 1.59 9.00
CA LYS A 465 -13.38 0.57 10.02
C LYS A 465 -13.23 1.16 11.41
N MET A 466 -14.09 0.69 12.31
CA MET A 466 -14.09 1.01 13.74
C MET A 466 -13.93 -0.29 14.52
N PHE A 467 -13.09 -0.27 15.55
CA PHE A 467 -12.79 -1.42 16.40
C PHE A 467 -13.12 -1.08 17.84
N ILE A 468 -13.84 -1.97 18.51
CA ILE A 468 -14.19 -1.84 19.92
C ILE A 468 -13.69 -3.07 20.63
N VAL A 469 -12.92 -2.88 21.70
CA VAL A 469 -12.59 -3.95 22.65
C VAL A 469 -13.37 -3.73 23.93
N GLY A 470 -13.71 -4.81 24.63
CA GLY A 470 -14.36 -4.70 25.93
C GLY A 470 -14.19 -5.92 26.80
N SER A 471 -14.55 -5.75 28.07
CA SER A 471 -14.26 -6.72 29.13
C SER A 471 -15.37 -7.74 29.40
N GLY A 472 -16.58 -7.54 28.88
CA GLY A 472 -17.66 -8.51 29.00
C GLY A 472 -17.57 -9.61 27.95
N GLY A 473 -17.46 -9.22 26.68
CA GLY A 473 -17.25 -10.10 25.53
C GLY A 473 -15.81 -10.62 25.45
N LYS A 474 -14.83 -9.76 25.77
CA LYS A 474 -13.38 -10.07 25.66
C LYS A 474 -12.98 -10.36 24.21
N GLU A 475 -13.56 -9.56 23.33
CA GLU A 475 -13.42 -9.65 21.89
C GLU A 475 -13.05 -8.27 21.34
N VAL A 476 -12.38 -8.27 20.20
CA VAL A 476 -12.25 -7.10 19.35
C VAL A 476 -13.36 -7.17 18.31
N ASN A 477 -14.33 -6.27 18.44
CA ASN A 477 -15.47 -6.14 17.55
C ASN A 477 -15.13 -5.16 16.42
N GLU A 478 -15.10 -5.67 15.19
CA GLU A 478 -14.83 -4.92 13.97
C GLU A 478 -16.15 -4.49 13.32
N TYR A 479 -16.25 -3.20 13.02
CA TYR A 479 -17.38 -2.59 12.31
C TYR A 479 -16.89 -1.95 11.02
N LYS A 480 -17.60 -2.19 9.92
CA LYS A 480 -17.46 -1.43 8.69
C LYS A 480 -18.26 -0.14 8.80
N LEU A 481 -17.67 0.98 8.38
CA LEU A 481 -18.33 2.27 8.25
C LEU A 481 -18.53 2.58 6.76
N ALA A 482 -19.79 2.72 6.34
CA ALA A 482 -20.08 3.07 4.94
C ALA A 482 -19.62 4.50 4.60
N THR A 483 -19.61 5.39 5.58
CA THR A 483 -19.00 6.73 5.47
C THR A 483 -17.88 6.85 6.51
N PRO A 484 -16.65 7.22 6.11
CA PRO A 484 -15.53 7.37 7.02
C PRO A 484 -15.86 8.16 8.28
N PHE A 485 -15.54 7.61 9.46
CA PHE A 485 -15.73 8.25 10.76
C PHE A 485 -17.20 8.62 11.11
N VAL A 486 -18.20 8.04 10.43
CA VAL A 486 -19.62 8.26 10.74
C VAL A 486 -20.19 6.98 11.36
N ILE A 487 -20.28 6.93 12.69
CA ILE A 487 -20.66 5.69 13.41
C ILE A 487 -22.14 5.31 13.23
N SER A 488 -22.99 6.25 12.82
CA SER A 488 -24.38 5.94 12.43
C SER A 488 -24.47 5.09 11.15
N SER A 489 -23.37 5.00 10.39
CA SER A 489 -23.24 4.12 9.22
C SER A 489 -22.58 2.77 9.54
N ALA A 490 -22.38 2.47 10.83
CA ALA A 490 -21.68 1.27 11.27
C ALA A 490 -22.51 0.00 11.04
N SER A 491 -21.82 -1.02 10.53
CA SER A 491 -22.33 -2.39 10.47
C SER A 491 -21.27 -3.34 11.03
N HIS A 492 -21.63 -4.12 12.05
CA HIS A 492 -20.74 -5.13 12.63
C HIS A 492 -20.35 -6.16 11.57
N GLU A 493 -19.05 -6.45 11.47
CA GLU A 493 -18.46 -7.33 10.45
C GLU A 493 -17.92 -8.63 11.08
N TYR A 494 -17.18 -8.51 12.20
CA TYR A 494 -16.52 -9.67 12.82
C TYR A 494 -16.19 -9.41 14.29
N ALA A 495 -16.12 -10.48 15.09
CA ALA A 495 -15.64 -10.44 16.47
C ALA A 495 -14.47 -11.41 16.65
N PHE A 496 -13.30 -10.91 17.04
CA PHE A 496 -12.10 -11.71 17.29
C PHE A 496 -11.85 -11.85 18.79
N SER A 497 -11.85 -13.08 19.31
CA SER A 497 -11.65 -13.30 20.75
C SER A 497 -10.19 -13.16 21.17
N VAL A 498 -9.97 -12.36 22.21
CA VAL A 498 -8.66 -12.19 22.88
C VAL A 498 -8.61 -12.90 24.24
N SER A 499 -9.69 -13.60 24.60
CA SER A 499 -9.91 -14.19 25.93
C SER A 499 -8.88 -15.24 26.36
N ALA A 500 -8.14 -15.82 25.41
CA ALA A 500 -7.07 -16.77 25.70
C ALA A 500 -5.80 -16.09 26.26
N GLN A 501 -5.59 -14.81 25.94
CA GLN A 501 -4.45 -14.02 26.37
C GLN A 501 -4.83 -13.06 27.50
N GLU A 502 -5.97 -12.39 27.37
CA GLU A 502 -6.39 -11.36 28.29
C GLU A 502 -7.87 -11.51 28.62
N THR A 503 -8.17 -11.63 29.92
CA THR A 503 -9.54 -11.89 30.41
C THR A 503 -10.27 -10.63 30.87
N ASN A 504 -9.56 -9.50 30.89
CA ASN A 504 -10.04 -8.16 31.21
C ASN A 504 -9.30 -7.12 30.34
N PRO A 505 -9.54 -7.14 29.00
CA PRO A 505 -8.89 -6.22 28.08
C PRO A 505 -9.34 -4.78 28.35
N ARG A 506 -8.43 -3.85 28.08
CA ARG A 506 -8.55 -2.45 28.50
C ARG A 506 -8.32 -1.47 27.37
N GLY A 507 -7.30 -1.67 26.55
CA GLY A 507 -7.02 -0.80 25.42
C GLY A 507 -6.63 -1.59 24.17
N ILE A 508 -6.85 -0.97 23.01
CA ILE A 508 -6.50 -1.48 21.69
C ILE A 508 -5.74 -0.42 20.90
N ALA A 509 -4.67 -0.83 20.24
CA ALA A 509 -3.98 0.01 19.26
C ALA A 509 -3.55 -0.80 18.04
N PHE A 510 -3.36 -0.11 16.91
CA PHE A 510 -2.76 -0.68 15.71
C PHE A 510 -1.44 0.01 15.39
N ASP A 511 -0.58 -0.67 14.67
CA ASP A 511 0.54 0.00 14.00
C ASP A 511 0.06 0.81 12.80
N GLY A 512 0.91 1.72 12.31
CA GLY A 512 0.57 2.59 11.18
C GLY A 512 0.22 1.83 9.89
N SER A 513 0.71 0.59 9.73
CA SER A 513 0.37 -0.26 8.58
C SER A 513 -0.95 -1.04 8.76
N GLY A 514 -1.45 -1.17 9.99
CA GLY A 514 -2.59 -2.01 10.34
C GLY A 514 -2.29 -3.52 10.35
N LYS A 515 -1.03 -3.92 10.16
CA LYS A 515 -0.60 -5.33 10.19
C LYS A 515 -0.30 -5.81 11.61
N LYS A 516 -0.25 -4.95 12.62
CA LYS A 516 -0.12 -5.33 14.03
C LYS A 516 -1.21 -4.69 14.87
N MET A 517 -1.75 -5.49 15.78
CA MET A 517 -2.73 -5.08 16.78
C MET A 517 -2.18 -5.36 18.17
N PHE A 518 -2.33 -4.41 19.07
CA PHE A 518 -1.84 -4.44 20.44
C PHE A 518 -3.03 -4.39 21.38
N ILE A 519 -3.09 -5.31 22.33
CA ILE A 519 -4.12 -5.37 23.37
C ILE A 519 -3.45 -5.27 24.73
N ILE A 520 -3.74 -4.19 25.45
CA ILE A 520 -3.35 -4.05 26.85
C ILE A 520 -4.52 -4.47 27.74
N GLY A 521 -4.23 -5.11 28.86
CA GLY A 521 -5.28 -5.49 29.79
C GLY A 521 -4.86 -5.59 31.23
N PHE A 522 -5.88 -5.62 32.08
CA PHE A 522 -5.72 -5.51 33.52
C PHE A 522 -5.37 -6.86 34.18
N ALA A 523 -5.80 -7.99 33.61
CA ALA A 523 -5.55 -9.29 34.22
C ALA A 523 -4.13 -9.79 33.93
N GLY A 524 -3.69 -9.71 32.67
CA GLY A 524 -2.33 -10.05 32.25
C GLY A 524 -1.32 -9.00 32.70
N LYS A 525 -1.71 -7.71 32.70
CA LYS A 525 -0.84 -6.56 32.97
C LYS A 525 0.35 -6.53 32.00
N ASP A 526 0.05 -6.89 30.77
CA ASP A 526 0.94 -7.00 29.65
C ASP A 526 0.28 -6.44 28.39
N VAL A 527 1.12 -6.23 27.38
CA VAL A 527 0.68 -5.89 26.03
C VAL A 527 0.82 -7.14 25.17
N ASN A 528 -0.33 -7.65 24.72
CA ASN A 528 -0.46 -8.78 23.81
C ASN A 528 -0.41 -8.28 22.36
N VAL A 529 0.37 -8.92 21.51
CA VAL A 529 0.58 -8.55 20.12
C VAL A 529 -0.02 -9.59 19.19
N TYR A 530 -0.75 -9.11 18.20
CA TYR A 530 -1.33 -9.92 17.14
C TYR A 530 -0.82 -9.42 15.80
N GLN A 531 -0.47 -10.35 14.91
CA GLN A 531 -0.12 -10.08 13.52
C GLN A 531 -1.37 -10.28 12.67
N LEU A 532 -1.65 -9.33 11.79
CA LEU A 532 -2.72 -9.39 10.82
C LEU A 532 -2.08 -9.60 9.44
N THR A 533 -2.54 -10.61 8.71
CA THR A 533 -2.07 -10.84 7.33
C THR A 533 -2.70 -9.85 6.36
N THR A 534 -3.90 -9.37 6.68
CA THR A 534 -4.58 -8.29 5.95
C THR A 534 -4.70 -7.06 6.86
N PRO A 535 -4.18 -5.88 6.46
CA PRO A 535 -4.26 -4.66 7.27
C PRO A 535 -5.65 -4.39 7.82
N PHE A 536 -5.75 -4.09 9.11
CA PHE A 536 -6.99 -3.70 9.80
C PHE A 536 -8.15 -4.69 9.62
N THR A 537 -7.85 -5.98 9.46
CA THR A 537 -8.83 -7.06 9.33
C THR A 537 -8.61 -8.08 10.45
N VAL A 538 -9.38 -8.00 11.53
CA VAL A 538 -9.13 -8.78 12.75
C VAL A 538 -9.44 -10.27 12.59
N SER A 539 -10.24 -10.65 11.59
CA SER A 539 -10.43 -12.06 11.22
C SER A 539 -9.15 -12.73 10.71
N SER A 540 -8.14 -11.94 10.31
CA SER A 540 -6.82 -12.41 9.90
C SER A 540 -5.78 -12.39 11.02
N ALA A 541 -6.18 -11.99 12.24
CA ALA A 541 -5.27 -11.83 13.36
C ALA A 541 -4.79 -13.19 13.89
N THR A 542 -3.48 -13.28 14.13
CA THR A 542 -2.84 -14.40 14.83
C THR A 542 -2.03 -13.87 15.99
N PHE A 543 -2.17 -14.50 17.15
CA PHE A 543 -1.39 -14.13 18.32
C PHE A 543 0.10 -14.38 18.07
N VAL A 544 0.92 -13.40 18.40
CA VAL A 544 2.38 -13.43 18.26
C VAL A 544 3.02 -13.62 19.61
N SER A 545 2.63 -12.77 20.56
CA SER A 545 3.31 -12.66 21.84
C SER A 545 2.48 -11.98 22.89
#